data_AF-A0A645DNG5-F1
#
_entry.id   AF-A0A645DNG5-F1
#
_cell.length_a   1.000
_cell.length_b   1.000
_cell.length_c   1.000
_cell.angle_alpha   90.00
_cell.angle_beta   90.00
_cell.angle_gamma   90.00
#
_symmetry.space_group_name_H-M   'P 1'
#
loop_
_entity.id
_entity.type
_entity.pdbx_description
1 polymer ?
#
loop_
_entity_poly.entity_id
_entity_poly.type
_entity_poly.pdbx_seq_one_letter_code
_entity_poly.pdbx_strand_id
1 'polypeptide(L)' 'MSEQKANQKDKLTFQAEKFASYFPKGYTIEQMEESIIRMLDERRRNMQRSRDDAR' A
#
# COMPACT_ATOMS: atom_id res chain seq x y z
N MET A 1 20.75 -16.75 19.49
CA MET A 1 19.45 -16.05 19.52
C MET A 1 19.58 -14.85 18.58
N SER A 2 19.29 -15.05 17.30
CA SER A 2 19.55 -14.04 16.26
C SER A 2 18.54 -12.90 16.35
N GLU A 3 19.06 -11.70 16.55
CA GLU A 3 18.33 -10.44 16.53
C GLU A 3 17.52 -10.30 15.22
N GLN A 4 16.20 -10.33 15.33
CA GLN A 4 15.32 -9.89 14.24
C GLN A 4 15.49 -8.37 14.13
N LYS A 5 16.32 -7.93 13.18
CA LYS A 5 16.47 -6.51 12.82
C LYS A 5 15.15 -5.98 12.27
N ALA A 6 14.30 -5.47 13.15
CA ALA A 6 13.01 -4.84 12.87
C ALA A 6 13.10 -3.51 12.07
N ASN A 7 14.24 -3.22 11.44
CA ASN A 7 14.54 -1.89 10.90
C ASN A 7 14.88 -1.84 9.41
N GLN A 8 14.85 -2.98 8.69
CA GLN A 8 14.66 -2.91 7.25
C GLN A 8 13.20 -2.56 7.01
N LYS A 9 12.89 -1.25 7.04
CA LYS A 9 11.67 -0.76 6.39
C LYS A 9 11.79 -1.20 4.94
N ASP A 10 11.11 -2.27 4.56
CA ASP A 10 11.06 -2.76 3.19
C ASP A 10 10.67 -1.61 2.27
N LYS A 11 11.66 -0.99 1.64
CA LYS A 11 11.45 0.13 0.72
C LYS A 11 10.97 -0.47 -0.60
N LEU A 12 9.66 -0.62 -0.72
CA LEU A 12 9.03 -0.91 -2.00
C LEU A 12 9.22 0.29 -2.93
N THR A 13 10.07 0.11 -3.94
CA THR A 13 10.34 1.14 -4.94
C THR A 13 9.54 0.81 -6.19
N PHE A 14 8.61 1.68 -6.53
CA PHE A 14 7.71 1.50 -7.66
C PHE A 14 8.11 2.40 -8.81
N GLN A 15 8.09 1.89 -10.04
CA GLN A 15 8.31 2.71 -11.23
C GLN A 15 7.05 3.53 -11.51
N ALA A 16 7.12 4.84 -11.31
CA ALA A 16 6.00 5.77 -11.54
C ALA A 16 5.41 5.62 -12.94
N GLU A 17 6.21 5.33 -13.97
CA GLU A 17 5.72 5.08 -15.34
C GLU A 17 4.70 3.95 -15.43
N LYS A 18 4.86 2.88 -14.64
CA LYS A 18 3.90 1.76 -14.63
C LYS A 18 2.56 2.18 -14.04
N PHE A 19 2.59 3.06 -13.04
CA PHE A 19 1.40 3.58 -12.37
C PHE A 19 0.75 4.72 -13.16
N ALA A 20 1.53 5.52 -13.88
CA ALA A 20 1.05 6.63 -14.71
C ALA A 20 0.03 6.21 -15.77
N SER A 21 0.06 4.96 -16.23
CA SER A 21 -0.96 4.41 -17.14
C SER A 21 -2.30 4.09 -16.46
N TYR A 22 -2.30 3.87 -15.14
CA TYR A 22 -3.50 3.59 -14.34
C TYR A 22 -4.07 4.85 -13.69
N PHE A 23 -3.25 5.89 -13.51
CA PHE A 23 -3.67 7.16 -12.93
C PHE A 23 -4.00 8.20 -14.02
N PRO A 24 -4.95 9.11 -13.75
CA PRO A 24 -5.26 10.19 -14.67
C PRO A 24 -4.04 11.12 -14.87
N LYS A 25 -3.93 11.70 -16.08
CA LYS A 25 -2.84 12.64 -16.42
C LYS A 25 -2.85 13.82 -15.45
N GLY A 26 -1.74 14.04 -14.75
CA GLY A 26 -1.56 15.13 -13.79
C GLY A 26 -1.37 14.68 -12.34
N TYR A 27 -1.45 13.38 -12.06
CA TYR A 27 -1.13 12.86 -10.73
C TYR A 27 0.36 13.01 -10.41
N THR A 28 0.67 13.56 -9.24
CA THR A 28 2.04 13.58 -8.71
C THR A 28 2.41 12.22 -8.11
N ILE A 29 3.70 11.98 -7.92
CA ILE A 29 4.19 10.74 -7.29
C ILE A 29 3.58 10.57 -5.89
N GLU A 30 3.47 11.66 -5.13
CA GLU A 30 2.85 11.66 -3.80
C GLU A 30 1.36 11.28 -3.85
N GLN A 31 0.60 11.82 -4.81
CA GLN A 31 -0.81 11.48 -4.97
C GLN A 31 -1.02 10.02 -5.40
N MET A 32 -0.11 9.48 -6.21
CA MET A 32 -0.10 8.06 -6.56
C MET A 32 0.18 7.21 -5.33
N GLU A 33 1.18 7.58 -4.52
CA GLU A 33 1.52 6.89 -3.28
C GLU A 33 0.34 6.89 -2.30
N GLU A 34 -0.26 8.05 -2.03
CA GLU A 34 -1.44 8.16 -1.17
C GLU A 34 -2.62 7.32 -1.69
N SER A 35 -2.85 7.31 -3.00
CA SER A 35 -3.94 6.54 -3.59
C SER A 35 -3.72 5.04 -3.46
N ILE A 36 -2.48 4.57 -3.64
CA ILE A 36 -2.10 3.16 -3.44
C ILE A 36 -2.26 2.78 -1.97
N ILE A 37 -1.76 3.61 -1.04
CA ILE A 37 -1.90 3.39 0.40
C ILE A 37 -3.37 3.31 0.79
N ARG A 38 -4.21 4.22 0.29
CA ARG A 38 -5.65 4.26 0.59
C ARG A 38 -6.36 2.99 0.10
N MET A 39 -6.10 2.54 -1.13
CA MET A 39 -6.64 1.28 -1.65
C MET A 39 -6.23 0.07 -0.80
N LEU A 40 -4.97 0.03 -0.36
CA LEU A 40 -4.48 -1.05 0.50
C LEU A 40 -5.10 -1.00 1.89
N ASP A 41 -5.29 0.19 2.46
CA ASP A 41 -5.91 0.37 3.78
C ASP A 41 -7.38 -0.03 3.75
N GLU A 42 -8.14 0.37 2.72
CA GLU A 42 -9.52 -0.07 2.52
C GLU A 42 -9.62 -1.59 2.39
N ARG A 43 -8.72 -2.21 1.61
CA ARG A 43 -8.67 -3.67 1.49
C ARG A 43 -8.35 -4.35 2.81
N ARG A 44 -7.37 -3.82 3.57
CA ARG A 44 -6.99 -4.32 4.89
C ARG A 44 -8.15 -4.22 5.88
N ARG A 45 -8.84 -3.09 5.90
CA ARG A 45 -10.01 -2.84 6.75
C ARG A 45 -11.17 -3.78 6.39
N ASN A 46 -11.43 -4.00 5.11
CA ASN A 46 -12.48 -4.92 4.68
C ASN A 46 -12.16 -6.39 5.07
N MET A 47 -10.89 -6.79 4.92
CA MET A 47 -10.43 -8.13 5.32
C MET A 47 -10.46 -8.33 6.84
N GLN A 48 -10.21 -7.28 7.63
CA GLN A 48 -10.40 -7.31 9.09
C GLN A 48 -11.86 -7.47 9.47
N ARG A 49 -12.78 -6.72 8.83
CA ARG A 49 -14.21 -6.81 9.11
C ARG A 49 -14.80 -8.18 8.82
N SER A 50 -14.42 -8.82 7.71
CA SER A 50 -14.87 -10.19 7.39
C SER A 50 -14.36 -11.25 8.38
N ARG A 51 -13.31 -10.97 9.15
CA ARG A 51 -12.80 -11.86 10.20
C ARG A 51 -13.54 -11.72 11.53
N ASP A 52 -14.12 -10.56 11.78
CA ASP A 52 -14.86 -10.27 13.02
C ASP A 52 -16.32 -10.76 12.95
N ASP A 53 -16.93 -10.75 11.76
CA ASP A 53 -18.29 -11.26 11.50
C ASP A 53 -18.38 -12.81 11.54
N ALA A 54 -17.24 -13.50 11.53
CA ALA A 54 -17.16 -14.97 11.55
C ALA A 54 -16.98 -15.54 12.97
N ARG A 55 -17.23 -14.75 14.03
CA ARG A 55 -16.98 -15.14 15.43
C ARG A 55 -18.23 -15.19 16.29
#